data_AF-A0A6G0AD32-F1
#
_entry.id   AF-A0A6G0AD32-F1
#
_cell.length_a   1.000
_cell.length_b   1.000
_cell.length_c   1.000
_cell.angle_alpha   90.00
_cell.angle_beta   90.00
_cell.angle_gamma   90.00
#
_symmetry.space_group_name_H-M   'P 1'
#
loop_
_entity.id
_entity.type
_entity.pdbx_description
1 polymer ?
#
loop_
_entity_poly.entity_id
_entity_poly.type
_entity_poly.pdbx_seq_one_letter_code
_entity_poly.pdbx_strand_id
1 'polypeptide(L)'
;MDYTDTNVVYLNGDPIINHDPLGISVHQETYAWNFPFANFFVIFNYWIKNVNDKNIDSVYVGLWTDAVVRNTNITGNPRNGGTAFYNKGGNGYNDSIKIAYEFDAAGDLGFSDSYIGVLHCGSEPKLPDKYPISLVDSIPSVNFVTWQFNAPETEFFAPQNDFDRYGKMRGYFSGTSRWKDGITPQQIKTPSNRSILITNGHFPTIAPGDSINVVFAIVCAKKYGPDPANLDTEEQKTNLYINADWGLGVTCLLR
;
A
#
# COMPACT_ATOMS: atom_id res chain seq x y z
N MET A 1 19.55 -0.13 0.30
CA MET A 1 19.50 0.07 1.76
C MET A 1 19.23 -1.28 2.38
N ASP A 2 19.90 -1.59 3.48
CA ASP A 2 19.83 -2.90 4.12
C ASP A 2 19.19 -2.79 5.50
N TYR A 3 18.28 -3.71 5.81
CA TYR A 3 17.56 -3.78 7.07
C TYR A 3 17.64 -5.20 7.64
N THR A 4 17.48 -5.31 8.96
CA THR A 4 17.29 -6.58 9.63
C THR A 4 16.28 -6.40 10.76
N ASP A 5 15.49 -7.42 11.03
CA ASP A 5 14.62 -7.46 12.22
C ASP A 5 15.30 -8.19 13.40
N THR A 6 16.52 -8.69 13.25
CA THR A 6 17.18 -9.57 14.24
C THR A 6 17.60 -8.88 15.54
N ASN A 7 17.59 -7.56 15.59
CA ASN A 7 17.96 -6.83 16.81
C ASN A 7 16.83 -6.91 17.84
N VAL A 8 17.17 -7.27 19.08
CA VAL A 8 16.23 -7.31 20.22
C VAL A 8 16.48 -6.19 21.23
N VAL A 9 17.50 -5.37 20.99
CA VAL A 9 17.89 -4.22 21.81
C VAL A 9 18.22 -3.02 20.93
N TYR A 10 17.99 -1.82 21.45
CA TYR A 10 18.45 -0.56 20.86
C TYR A 10 19.96 -0.37 21.06
N LEU A 11 20.53 0.65 20.40
CA LEU A 11 21.96 0.99 20.51
C LEU A 11 22.41 1.33 21.94
N ASN A 12 21.49 1.78 22.79
CA ASN A 12 21.75 2.10 24.19
C ASN A 12 21.59 0.88 25.14
N GLY A 13 21.26 -0.30 24.61
CA GLY A 13 21.09 -1.55 25.35
C GLY A 13 19.68 -1.81 25.88
N ASP A 14 18.74 -0.88 25.72
CA ASP A 14 17.35 -1.07 26.14
C ASP A 14 16.67 -2.15 25.28
N PRO A 15 15.84 -3.03 25.85
CA PRO A 15 15.10 -4.04 25.10
C PRO A 15 14.05 -3.39 24.19
N ILE A 16 13.89 -3.95 22.99
CA ILE A 16 12.81 -3.58 22.08
C ILE A 16 11.55 -4.31 22.55
N ILE A 17 10.59 -3.56 23.07
CA ILE A 17 9.33 -4.10 23.60
C ILE A 17 8.42 -4.57 22.45
N ASN A 18 7.74 -5.70 22.64
CA ASN A 18 6.81 -6.31 21.67
C ASN A 18 7.48 -6.62 20.31
N HIS A 19 8.71 -7.11 20.33
CA HIS A 19 9.46 -7.49 19.15
C HIS A 19 9.94 -8.94 19.26
N ASP A 20 9.34 -9.81 18.46
CA ASP A 20 9.77 -11.20 18.27
C ASP A 20 10.25 -11.35 16.82
N PRO A 21 11.57 -11.29 16.57
CA PRO A 21 12.10 -11.32 15.22
C PRO A 21 11.67 -12.58 14.45
N LEU A 22 11.20 -12.38 13.22
CA LEU A 22 11.05 -13.47 12.25
C LEU A 22 12.43 -14.01 11.82
N GLY A 23 13.45 -13.16 11.89
CA GLY A 23 14.80 -13.48 11.44
C GLY A 23 14.92 -13.25 9.94
N ILE A 24 14.62 -12.02 9.51
CA ILE A 24 14.71 -11.57 8.13
C ILE A 24 15.79 -10.50 7.95
N SER A 25 16.44 -10.56 6.79
CA SER A 25 17.27 -9.47 6.27
C SER A 25 16.64 -8.98 4.97
N VAL A 26 16.53 -7.66 4.83
CA VAL A 26 15.90 -7.03 3.66
C VAL A 26 16.91 -6.15 2.95
N HIS A 27 17.07 -6.38 1.65
CA HIS A 27 17.80 -5.48 0.75
C HIS A 27 16.80 -4.73 -0.12
N GLN A 28 16.79 -3.40 0.00
CA GLN A 28 15.95 -2.51 -0.81
C GLN A 28 16.77 -1.75 -1.83
N GLU A 29 16.36 -1.78 -3.09
CA GLU A 29 16.81 -0.88 -4.14
C GLU A 29 15.70 0.11 -4.50
N THR A 30 16.07 1.34 -4.85
CA THR A 30 15.11 2.38 -5.22
C THR A 30 15.53 3.03 -6.52
N TYR A 31 14.59 3.11 -7.47
CA TYR A 31 14.85 3.62 -8.81
C TYR A 31 13.94 4.80 -9.12
N ALA A 32 14.53 5.87 -9.65
CA ALA A 32 13.84 7.06 -10.11
C ALA A 32 14.52 7.59 -11.37
N TRP A 33 13.76 8.27 -12.22
CA TRP A 33 14.23 8.83 -13.47
C TRP A 33 14.08 10.34 -13.48
N ASN A 34 15.00 11.02 -14.14
CA ASN A 34 14.97 12.47 -14.34
C ASN A 34 14.48 12.87 -15.75
N PHE A 35 13.96 11.91 -16.53
CA PHE A 35 13.36 12.19 -17.83
C PHE A 35 11.92 12.69 -17.65
N PRO A 36 11.49 13.77 -18.33
CA PRO A 36 10.14 14.31 -18.18
C PRO A 36 9.00 13.31 -18.46
N PHE A 37 9.25 12.29 -19.27
CA PHE A 37 8.28 11.23 -19.58
C PHE A 37 8.30 10.06 -18.57
N ALA A 38 9.15 10.09 -17.55
CA ALA A 38 9.31 9.01 -16.57
C ALA A 38 9.59 9.51 -15.14
N ASN A 39 9.39 10.80 -14.84
CA ASN A 39 9.67 11.40 -13.53
C ASN A 39 8.46 11.42 -12.58
N PHE A 40 7.45 10.58 -12.84
CA PHE A 40 6.18 10.53 -12.12
C PHE A 40 6.00 9.24 -11.31
N PHE A 41 7.03 8.41 -11.20
CA PHE A 41 7.04 7.24 -10.32
C PHE A 41 8.41 6.96 -9.72
N VAL A 42 8.41 6.26 -8.59
CA VAL A 42 9.60 5.73 -7.92
C VAL A 42 9.36 4.25 -7.62
N ILE A 43 10.29 3.39 -8.00
CA ILE A 43 10.20 1.94 -7.78
C ILE A 43 10.96 1.57 -6.52
N PHE A 44 10.37 0.67 -5.73
CA PHE A 44 10.95 0.06 -4.54
C PHE A 44 11.04 -1.45 -4.76
N ASN A 45 12.26 -1.97 -4.87
CA ASN A 45 12.58 -3.37 -5.10
C ASN A 45 13.07 -4.01 -3.80
N TYR A 46 12.32 -4.95 -3.23
CA TYR A 46 12.64 -5.56 -1.93
C TYR A 46 13.01 -7.02 -2.09
N TRP A 47 14.25 -7.36 -1.75
CA TRP A 47 14.68 -8.74 -1.52
C TRP A 47 14.59 -9.04 -0.03
N ILE A 48 13.83 -10.06 0.34
CA ILE A 48 13.55 -10.44 1.72
C ILE A 48 14.09 -11.85 1.93
N LYS A 49 15.17 -11.94 2.70
CA LYS A 49 15.89 -13.17 2.99
C LYS A 49 15.55 -13.70 4.36
N ASN A 50 15.29 -15.00 4.46
CA ASN A 50 15.26 -15.69 5.74
C ASN A 50 16.69 -15.94 6.22
N VAL A 51 17.07 -15.35 7.34
CA VAL A 51 18.38 -15.53 7.99
C VAL A 51 18.30 -16.37 9.28
N ASN A 52 17.13 -16.93 9.57
CA ASN A 52 16.88 -17.87 10.66
C ASN A 52 17.22 -19.32 10.24
N ASP A 53 17.19 -20.25 11.20
CA ASP A 53 17.40 -21.68 10.98
C ASP A 53 16.10 -22.47 10.72
N LYS A 54 14.96 -21.77 10.68
CA LYS A 54 13.61 -22.33 10.45
C LYS A 54 12.95 -21.69 9.26
N ASN A 55 12.05 -22.43 8.61
CA ASN A 55 11.19 -21.89 7.57
C ASN A 55 10.28 -20.79 8.13
N ILE A 56 10.14 -19.70 7.37
CA ILE A 56 9.06 -18.74 7.58
C ILE A 56 7.89 -19.19 6.70
N ASP A 57 6.70 -19.33 7.27
CA ASP A 57 5.53 -19.88 6.60
C ASP A 57 4.47 -18.80 6.32
N SER A 58 3.75 -18.96 5.20
CA SER A 58 2.59 -18.13 4.85
C SER A 58 2.87 -16.63 4.85
N VAL A 59 3.95 -16.20 4.18
CA VAL A 59 4.45 -14.82 4.26
C VAL A 59 3.59 -13.89 3.41
N TYR A 60 3.23 -12.75 3.98
CA TYR A 60 2.72 -11.60 3.25
C TYR A 60 3.71 -10.44 3.36
N VAL A 61 3.89 -9.72 2.26
CA VAL A 61 4.70 -8.50 2.21
C VAL A 61 3.77 -7.36 1.83
N GLY A 62 3.76 -6.29 2.61
CA GLY A 62 2.88 -5.16 2.39
C GLY A 62 3.59 -3.83 2.46
N LEU A 63 3.12 -2.89 1.65
CA LEU A 63 3.47 -1.48 1.77
C LEU A 63 2.27 -0.74 2.37
N TRP A 64 2.48 -0.19 3.57
CA TRP A 64 1.50 0.63 4.26
C TRP A 64 1.90 2.11 4.14
N THR A 65 0.93 2.97 3.84
CA THR A 65 1.14 4.42 3.78
C THR A 65 -0.07 5.16 4.31
N ASP A 66 0.18 6.30 4.96
CA ASP A 66 -0.83 7.30 5.27
C ASP A 66 -0.62 8.45 4.29
N ALA A 67 -1.19 8.29 3.10
CA ALA A 67 -1.05 9.27 2.04
C ALA A 67 -1.90 10.50 2.36
N VAL A 68 -1.51 11.66 1.81
CA VAL A 68 -2.30 12.88 1.94
C VAL A 68 -2.10 13.71 0.69
N VAL A 69 -3.20 14.07 0.03
CA VAL A 69 -3.18 15.00 -1.11
C VAL A 69 -3.81 16.31 -0.68
N ARG A 70 -3.00 17.37 -0.55
CA ARG A 70 -3.41 18.72 -0.13
C ARG A 70 -2.52 19.79 -0.75
N ASN A 71 -3.04 21.01 -0.84
CA ASN A 71 -2.27 22.18 -1.26
C ASN A 71 -1.76 22.96 -0.05
N THR A 72 -0.48 22.78 0.28
CA THR A 72 0.15 23.42 1.46
C THR A 72 0.31 24.94 1.34
N ASN A 73 0.16 25.53 0.14
CA ASN A 73 0.13 26.98 -0.03
C ASN A 73 -1.23 27.59 0.34
N ILE A 74 -2.31 26.79 0.33
CA ILE A 74 -3.68 27.23 0.65
C ILE A 74 -4.08 26.81 2.06
N THR A 75 -3.96 25.52 2.37
CA THR A 75 -4.32 25.00 3.70
C THR A 75 -3.26 25.31 4.76
N GLY A 76 -2.07 25.73 4.33
CA GLY A 76 -0.93 25.95 5.20
C GLY A 76 -0.21 24.66 5.59
N ASN A 77 0.63 24.76 6.62
CA ASN A 77 1.54 23.71 7.03
C ASN A 77 0.80 22.55 7.74
N PRO A 78 1.00 21.27 7.34
CA PRO A 78 0.42 20.10 8.00
C PRO A 78 0.69 20.01 9.50
N ARG A 79 1.80 20.58 9.99
CA ARG A 79 2.17 20.63 11.41
C ARG A 79 1.26 21.55 12.22
N ASN A 80 0.66 22.57 11.60
CA ASN A 80 -0.19 23.55 12.26
C ASN A 80 -1.69 23.28 12.03
N GLY A 81 -2.04 22.49 11.00
CA GLY A 81 -3.42 22.23 10.60
C GLY A 81 -4.19 21.19 11.44
N GLY A 82 -3.50 20.48 12.34
CA GLY A 82 -4.11 19.45 13.18
C GLY A 82 -4.82 18.35 12.36
N THR A 83 -5.80 17.67 12.97
CA THR A 83 -6.54 16.56 12.34
C THR A 83 -7.33 16.96 11.10
N ALA A 84 -7.70 18.24 10.96
CA ALA A 84 -8.46 18.76 9.82
C ALA A 84 -7.65 18.78 8.51
N PHE A 85 -6.32 18.73 8.59
CA PHE A 85 -5.47 18.61 7.41
C PHE A 85 -5.60 17.22 6.78
N TYR A 86 -5.59 16.17 7.61
CA TYR A 86 -5.51 14.76 7.21
C TYR A 86 -6.87 14.14 6.87
N ASN A 87 -7.99 14.70 7.35
CA ASN A 87 -9.31 14.07 7.23
C ASN A 87 -10.10 14.40 5.95
N LYS A 88 -9.39 14.75 4.87
CA LYS A 88 -9.99 15.19 3.59
C LYS A 88 -9.73 14.25 2.43
N GLY A 89 -8.91 13.22 2.63
CA GLY A 89 -8.54 12.26 1.60
C GLY A 89 -9.69 11.31 1.25
N GLY A 90 -9.76 10.93 -0.02
CA GLY A 90 -10.54 9.79 -0.47
C GLY A 90 -9.60 8.73 -1.05
N ASN A 91 -9.89 7.46 -0.79
CA ASN A 91 -9.08 6.35 -1.29
C ASN A 91 -9.77 5.64 -2.45
N GLY A 92 -8.97 4.95 -3.26
CA GLY A 92 -9.43 4.05 -4.30
C GLY A 92 -8.50 2.88 -4.52
N TYR A 93 -9.00 1.83 -5.17
CA TYR A 93 -8.20 0.68 -5.57
C TYR A 93 -8.69 0.14 -6.92
N ASN A 94 -7.74 -0.15 -7.82
CA ASN A 94 -8.01 -0.79 -9.10
C ASN A 94 -7.39 -2.20 -9.10
N ASP A 95 -8.27 -3.21 -9.09
CA ASP A 95 -7.89 -4.63 -9.04
C ASP A 95 -7.17 -5.12 -10.29
N SER A 96 -7.37 -4.49 -11.45
CA SER A 96 -6.81 -4.97 -12.72
C SER A 96 -5.32 -4.68 -12.82
N ILE A 97 -4.90 -3.51 -12.32
CA ILE A 97 -3.50 -3.05 -12.34
C ILE A 97 -2.87 -2.98 -10.95
N LYS A 98 -3.60 -3.41 -9.91
CA LYS A 98 -3.11 -3.49 -8.51
C LYS A 98 -2.55 -2.17 -7.99
N ILE A 99 -3.26 -1.06 -8.22
CA ILE A 99 -2.91 0.26 -7.69
C ILE A 99 -3.95 0.72 -6.68
N ALA A 100 -3.49 1.01 -5.45
CA ALA A 100 -4.25 1.76 -4.46
C ALA A 100 -3.88 3.23 -4.57
N TYR A 101 -4.78 4.16 -4.33
CA TYR A 101 -4.48 5.58 -4.47
C TYR A 101 -5.28 6.45 -3.52
N GLU A 102 -4.76 7.65 -3.30
CA GLU A 102 -5.43 8.71 -2.56
C GLU A 102 -5.55 9.97 -3.43
N PHE A 103 -6.62 10.72 -3.19
CA PHE A 103 -6.91 12.01 -3.82
C PHE A 103 -7.57 12.95 -2.81
N ASP A 104 -7.60 14.24 -3.15
CA ASP A 104 -8.30 15.22 -2.33
C ASP A 104 -9.81 15.19 -2.59
N ALA A 105 -10.56 14.61 -1.64
CA ALA A 105 -12.00 14.45 -1.78
C ALA A 105 -12.81 15.64 -1.24
N ALA A 106 -12.24 16.49 -0.36
CA ALA A 106 -12.98 17.62 0.24
C ALA A 106 -12.13 18.75 0.85
N GLY A 107 -10.82 18.72 0.66
CA GLY A 107 -9.87 19.67 1.24
C GLY A 107 -9.77 20.95 0.45
N ASP A 108 -9.10 20.88 -0.70
CA ASP A 108 -8.75 22.01 -1.56
C ASP A 108 -9.20 21.74 -3.01
N LEU A 109 -10.47 21.39 -3.20
CA LEU A 109 -11.02 21.02 -4.52
C LEU A 109 -10.71 22.07 -5.59
N GLY A 110 -10.11 21.63 -6.70
CA GLY A 110 -9.64 22.49 -7.80
C GLY A 110 -8.23 23.07 -7.60
N PHE A 111 -7.62 22.88 -6.43
CA PHE A 111 -6.28 23.37 -6.10
C PHE A 111 -5.27 22.27 -5.75
N SER A 112 -5.76 21.03 -5.57
CA SER A 112 -5.01 19.83 -5.21
C SER A 112 -5.30 18.66 -6.17
N ASP A 113 -5.61 19.00 -7.43
CA ASP A 113 -6.02 18.14 -8.55
C ASP A 113 -4.94 17.12 -8.96
N SER A 114 -4.67 16.17 -8.08
CA SER A 114 -3.62 15.16 -8.21
C SER A 114 -3.97 13.89 -7.46
N TYR A 115 -3.24 12.84 -7.81
CA TYR A 115 -3.30 11.52 -7.20
C TYR A 115 -1.91 11.12 -6.73
N ILE A 116 -1.86 10.40 -5.61
CA ILE A 116 -0.72 9.58 -5.23
C ILE A 116 -1.17 8.13 -5.15
N GLY A 117 -0.46 7.24 -5.83
CA GLY A 117 -0.77 5.83 -5.95
C GLY A 117 0.35 4.95 -5.40
N VAL A 118 -0.04 3.82 -4.82
CA VAL A 118 0.82 2.71 -4.45
C VAL A 118 0.49 1.52 -5.33
N LEU A 119 1.41 1.21 -6.23
CA LEU A 119 1.29 0.17 -7.23
C LEU A 119 2.06 -1.07 -6.76
N HIS A 120 1.42 -2.24 -6.82
CA HIS A 120 2.16 -3.51 -6.78
C HIS A 120 2.61 -3.84 -8.19
N CYS A 121 3.91 -4.02 -8.38
CA CYS A 121 4.47 -4.30 -9.70
C CYS A 121 4.70 -5.79 -9.94
N GLY A 122 4.78 -6.60 -8.87
CA GLY A 122 4.93 -8.05 -8.92
C GLY A 122 5.96 -8.57 -7.91
N SER A 123 6.32 -9.85 -8.07
CA SER A 123 7.18 -10.57 -7.14
C SER A 123 7.89 -11.75 -7.79
N GLU A 124 8.94 -12.24 -7.14
CA GLU A 124 9.61 -13.50 -7.41
C GLU A 124 9.68 -14.32 -6.11
N PRO A 125 9.12 -15.55 -6.05
CA PRO A 125 8.41 -16.23 -7.12
C PRO A 125 7.09 -15.53 -7.47
N LYS A 126 6.70 -15.59 -8.75
CA LYS A 126 5.38 -15.14 -9.18
C LYS A 126 4.30 -15.98 -8.50
N LEU A 127 3.40 -15.31 -7.80
CA LEU A 127 2.24 -15.94 -7.16
C LEU A 127 1.07 -16.13 -8.15
N PRO A 128 0.20 -17.14 -7.95
CA PRO A 128 -1.06 -17.25 -8.68
C PRO A 128 -1.95 -16.02 -8.39
N ASP A 129 -2.95 -15.76 -9.22
CA ASP A 129 -3.84 -14.59 -9.01
C ASP A 129 -4.68 -14.70 -7.72
N LYS A 130 -5.04 -15.93 -7.34
CA LYS A 130 -5.88 -16.22 -6.18
C LYS A 130 -5.51 -17.55 -5.53
N TYR A 131 -5.81 -17.69 -4.24
CA TYR A 131 -5.68 -18.92 -3.46
C TYR A 131 -7.03 -19.38 -2.94
N PRO A 132 -7.40 -20.67 -3.09
CA PRO A 132 -8.61 -21.20 -2.48
C PRO A 132 -8.47 -21.20 -0.94
N ILE A 133 -9.50 -20.71 -0.26
CA ILE A 133 -9.60 -20.80 1.22
C ILE A 133 -10.77 -21.69 1.65
N SER A 134 -11.68 -22.00 0.72
CA SER A 134 -12.71 -23.02 0.88
C SER A 134 -13.07 -23.59 -0.50
N LEU A 135 -14.05 -24.50 -0.56
CA LEU A 135 -14.54 -25.05 -1.82
C LEU A 135 -15.15 -24.00 -2.77
N VAL A 136 -15.62 -22.87 -2.23
CA VAL A 136 -16.37 -21.85 -3.00
C VAL A 136 -15.80 -20.44 -2.80
N ASP A 137 -14.69 -20.27 -2.09
CA ASP A 137 -14.10 -18.97 -1.78
C ASP A 137 -12.58 -18.97 -1.98
N SER A 138 -12.07 -17.82 -2.40
CA SER A 138 -10.65 -17.60 -2.67
C SER A 138 -10.23 -16.20 -2.26
N ILE A 139 -8.96 -16.03 -1.90
CA ILE A 139 -8.34 -14.73 -1.64
C ILE A 139 -7.39 -14.36 -2.79
N PRO A 140 -7.40 -13.12 -3.28
CA PRO A 140 -6.38 -12.65 -4.21
C PRO A 140 -4.97 -12.75 -3.63
N SER A 141 -3.97 -12.94 -4.48
CA SER A 141 -2.57 -12.85 -4.06
C SER A 141 -2.09 -11.43 -3.84
N VAL A 142 -2.83 -10.45 -4.35
CA VAL A 142 -2.57 -9.03 -4.13
C VAL A 142 -3.83 -8.39 -3.54
N ASN A 143 -3.72 -7.92 -2.31
CA ASN A 143 -4.85 -7.41 -1.55
C ASN A 143 -4.69 -5.92 -1.25
N PHE A 144 -5.84 -5.25 -1.12
CA PHE A 144 -5.92 -3.88 -0.66
C PHE A 144 -6.81 -3.81 0.58
N VAL A 145 -6.33 -3.11 1.60
CA VAL A 145 -7.13 -2.73 2.77
C VAL A 145 -6.85 -1.27 3.11
N THR A 146 -7.86 -0.61 3.66
CA THR A 146 -7.71 0.72 4.27
C THR A 146 -8.36 0.73 5.64
N TRP A 147 -7.83 1.53 6.55
CA TRP A 147 -8.44 1.83 7.83
C TRP A 147 -8.32 3.31 8.16
N GLN A 148 -9.26 3.80 8.94
CA GLN A 148 -9.37 5.21 9.31
C GLN A 148 -8.78 5.44 10.70
N PHE A 149 -8.01 6.53 10.83
CA PHE A 149 -7.59 7.00 12.14
C PHE A 149 -8.82 7.40 12.97
N ASN A 150 -8.96 6.83 14.18
CA ASN A 150 -10.15 6.97 15.02
C ASN A 150 -11.46 6.62 14.28
N ALA A 151 -11.46 5.49 13.57
CA ALA A 151 -12.60 5.02 12.81
C ALA A 151 -13.86 4.83 13.70
N PRO A 152 -15.04 5.31 13.25
CA PRO A 152 -16.31 5.03 13.91
C PRO A 152 -16.92 3.69 13.47
N GLU A 153 -16.52 3.18 12.31
CA GLU A 153 -17.04 1.95 11.69
C GLU A 153 -16.03 0.81 11.82
N THR A 154 -16.51 -0.38 12.20
CA THR A 154 -15.66 -1.53 12.54
C THR A 154 -14.81 -2.01 11.37
N GLU A 155 -15.33 -1.87 10.15
CA GLU A 155 -14.72 -2.19 8.87
C GLU A 155 -13.41 -1.43 8.65
N PHE A 156 -13.32 -0.24 9.23
CA PHE A 156 -12.18 0.66 9.08
C PHE A 156 -11.35 0.78 10.35
N PHE A 157 -11.46 -0.14 11.31
CA PHE A 157 -10.60 -0.15 12.49
C PHE A 157 -9.15 -0.48 12.12
N ALA A 158 -8.21 0.25 12.74
CA ALA A 158 -6.79 -0.05 12.65
C ALA A 158 -6.50 -1.38 13.37
N PRO A 159 -5.58 -2.21 12.85
CA PRO A 159 -5.20 -3.46 13.51
C PRO A 159 -4.52 -3.17 14.85
N GLN A 160 -4.89 -3.90 15.91
CA GLN A 160 -4.37 -3.66 17.27
C GLN A 160 -3.22 -4.60 17.64
N ASN A 161 -3.16 -5.77 17.00
CA ASN A 161 -2.16 -6.81 17.26
C ASN A 161 -1.75 -7.49 15.94
N ASP A 162 -0.82 -8.44 16.00
CA ASP A 162 -0.29 -9.10 14.81
C ASP A 162 -1.30 -10.01 14.11
N PHE A 163 -2.25 -10.59 14.85
CA PHE A 163 -3.34 -11.35 14.24
C PHE A 163 -4.21 -10.44 13.36
N ASP A 164 -4.56 -9.25 13.86
CA ASP A 164 -5.30 -8.26 13.09
C ASP A 164 -4.49 -7.79 11.88
N ARG A 165 -3.19 -7.47 12.06
CA ARG A 165 -2.30 -7.04 10.97
C ARG A 165 -2.25 -8.11 9.88
N TYR A 166 -2.07 -9.37 10.27
CA TYR A 166 -2.04 -10.50 9.34
C TYR A 166 -3.40 -10.66 8.62
N GLY A 167 -4.52 -10.47 9.31
CA GLY A 167 -5.85 -10.41 8.70
C GLY A 167 -5.98 -9.29 7.66
N LYS A 168 -5.50 -8.09 7.96
CA LYS A 168 -5.44 -6.96 7.01
C LYS A 168 -4.55 -7.30 5.81
N MET A 169 -3.40 -7.93 6.02
CA MET A 169 -2.51 -8.36 4.94
C MET A 169 -3.15 -9.40 4.01
N ARG A 170 -4.08 -10.21 4.52
CA ARG A 170 -4.88 -11.17 3.75
C ARG A 170 -6.06 -10.53 3.00
N GLY A 171 -6.28 -9.23 3.14
CA GLY A 171 -7.35 -8.50 2.45
C GLY A 171 -8.65 -8.31 3.25
N TYR A 172 -8.69 -8.71 4.52
CA TYR A 172 -9.88 -8.55 5.34
C TYR A 172 -9.94 -7.16 5.98
N PHE A 173 -11.09 -6.50 5.88
CA PHE A 173 -11.37 -5.22 6.54
C PHE A 173 -11.88 -5.45 7.97
N SER A 174 -12.93 -6.26 8.12
CA SER A 174 -13.46 -6.72 9.40
C SER A 174 -14.25 -8.01 9.15
N GLY A 175 -14.17 -8.97 10.08
CA GLY A 175 -14.80 -10.28 9.89
C GLY A 175 -14.42 -10.92 8.55
N THR A 176 -15.40 -11.14 7.68
CA THR A 176 -15.20 -11.69 6.33
C THR A 176 -15.23 -10.65 5.22
N SER A 177 -15.44 -9.37 5.53
CA SER A 177 -15.52 -8.29 4.54
C SER A 177 -14.18 -8.04 3.87
N ARG A 178 -14.19 -7.91 2.54
CA ARG A 178 -13.06 -7.66 1.65
C ARG A 178 -13.40 -6.56 0.66
N TRP A 179 -12.40 -6.10 -0.10
CA TRP A 179 -12.64 -5.18 -1.20
C TRP A 179 -13.66 -5.76 -2.22
N LYS A 180 -14.70 -4.99 -2.54
CA LYS A 180 -15.86 -5.36 -3.39
C LYS A 180 -16.72 -6.52 -2.86
N ASP A 181 -16.48 -6.98 -1.63
CA ASP A 181 -17.25 -8.01 -0.94
C ASP A 181 -17.49 -7.56 0.50
N GLY A 182 -18.54 -6.76 0.73
CA GLY A 182 -18.79 -6.06 1.99
C GLY A 182 -18.19 -4.65 2.07
N ILE A 183 -17.18 -4.33 1.25
CA ILE A 183 -16.62 -2.97 1.11
C ILE A 183 -16.82 -2.46 -0.32
N THR A 184 -17.49 -1.33 -0.47
CA THR A 184 -17.75 -0.69 -1.77
C THR A 184 -16.74 0.41 -2.08
N PRO A 185 -16.47 0.71 -3.37
CA PRO A 185 -15.67 1.86 -3.76
C PRO A 185 -16.18 3.18 -3.19
N GLN A 186 -17.51 3.36 -3.13
CA GLN A 186 -18.11 4.60 -2.63
C GLN A 186 -17.76 4.88 -1.17
N GLN A 187 -17.72 3.83 -0.32
CA GLN A 187 -17.36 4.00 1.10
C GLN A 187 -15.96 4.58 1.28
N ILE A 188 -14.96 4.08 0.54
CA ILE A 188 -13.56 4.49 0.71
C ILE A 188 -13.23 5.83 0.05
N LYS A 189 -14.03 6.26 -0.94
CA LYS A 189 -13.92 7.59 -1.55
C LYS A 189 -14.40 8.73 -0.64
N THR A 190 -15.18 8.41 0.40
CA THR A 190 -15.65 9.44 1.34
C THR A 190 -14.47 10.14 2.02
N PRO A 191 -14.51 11.47 2.22
CA PRO A 191 -13.46 12.20 2.90
C PRO A 191 -13.17 11.64 4.30
N SER A 192 -11.93 11.27 4.54
CA SER A 192 -11.48 10.66 5.79
C SER A 192 -9.97 10.81 5.97
N ASN A 193 -9.46 10.31 7.10
CA ASN A 193 -8.04 10.10 7.35
C ASN A 193 -7.76 8.60 7.26
N ARG A 194 -7.68 8.08 6.03
CA ARG A 194 -7.64 6.65 5.73
C ARG A 194 -6.28 6.27 5.17
N SER A 195 -5.63 5.31 5.80
CA SER A 195 -4.39 4.75 5.27
C SER A 195 -4.60 3.81 4.09
N ILE A 196 -3.54 3.51 3.35
CA ILE A 196 -3.52 2.51 2.27
C ILE A 196 -2.60 1.37 2.71
N LEU A 197 -3.08 0.14 2.58
CA LEU A 197 -2.26 -1.06 2.64
C LEU A 197 -2.47 -1.84 1.35
N ILE A 198 -1.38 -2.07 0.61
CA ILE A 198 -1.35 -3.06 -0.47
C ILE A 198 -0.39 -4.17 -0.11
N THR A 199 -0.79 -5.42 -0.32
CA THR A 199 0.02 -6.59 0.06
C THR A 199 0.14 -7.58 -1.08
N ASN A 200 1.20 -8.39 -1.04
CA ASN A 200 1.38 -9.55 -1.87
C ASN A 200 1.67 -10.79 -1.02
N GLY A 201 0.93 -11.87 -1.26
CA GLY A 201 1.06 -13.12 -0.52
C GLY A 201 -0.17 -14.01 -0.67
N HIS A 202 -0.20 -15.21 -0.07
CA HIS A 202 0.89 -15.76 0.72
C HIS A 202 1.98 -16.38 -0.16
N PHE A 203 3.24 -16.04 0.13
CA PHE A 203 4.37 -16.90 -0.23
C PHE A 203 4.33 -18.12 0.69
N PRO A 204 4.24 -19.35 0.16
CA PRO A 204 4.04 -20.53 0.99
C PRO A 204 5.11 -20.67 2.06
N THR A 205 6.37 -20.52 1.68
CA THR A 205 7.48 -20.57 2.61
C THR A 205 8.70 -19.80 2.10
N ILE A 206 9.53 -19.32 3.03
CA ILE A 206 10.91 -18.90 2.78
C ILE A 206 11.80 -19.81 3.63
N ALA A 207 12.54 -20.72 3.00
CA ALA A 207 13.46 -21.61 3.71
C ALA A 207 14.69 -20.86 4.22
N PRO A 208 15.42 -21.38 5.22
CA PRO A 208 16.68 -20.81 5.69
C PRO A 208 17.64 -20.50 4.55
N GLY A 209 18.08 -19.25 4.44
CA GLY A 209 19.00 -18.79 3.39
C GLY A 209 18.33 -18.38 2.07
N ASP A 210 17.07 -18.76 1.84
CA ASP A 210 16.33 -18.39 0.63
C ASP A 210 15.79 -16.96 0.74
N SER A 211 15.41 -16.40 -0.41
CA SER A 211 14.85 -15.06 -0.52
C SER A 211 13.63 -15.04 -1.43
N ILE A 212 12.71 -14.13 -1.13
CA ILE A 212 11.67 -13.68 -2.06
C ILE A 212 11.93 -12.25 -2.47
N ASN A 213 11.33 -11.84 -3.58
CA ASN A 213 11.36 -10.48 -4.08
C ASN A 213 9.93 -9.93 -4.19
N VAL A 214 9.72 -8.68 -3.77
CA VAL A 214 8.45 -7.96 -3.99
C VAL A 214 8.76 -6.54 -4.43
N VAL A 215 8.07 -6.08 -5.47
CA VAL A 215 8.29 -4.77 -6.07
C VAL A 215 7.03 -3.93 -5.94
N PHE A 216 7.18 -2.73 -5.41
CA PHE A 216 6.15 -1.70 -5.37
C PHE A 216 6.62 -0.45 -6.12
N ALA A 217 5.69 0.42 -6.49
CA ALA A 217 6.00 1.76 -6.94
C ALA A 217 5.07 2.79 -6.31
N ILE A 218 5.62 3.98 -6.03
CA ILE A 218 4.81 5.16 -5.75
C ILE A 218 4.63 5.92 -7.06
N VAL A 219 3.39 6.19 -7.45
CA VAL A 219 3.01 6.82 -8.71
C VAL A 219 2.28 8.12 -8.42
N CYS A 220 2.74 9.23 -8.98
CA CYS A 220 2.07 10.52 -8.87
C CYS A 220 1.43 10.88 -10.21
N ALA A 221 0.26 11.51 -10.18
CA ALA A 221 -0.38 11.98 -11.41
C ALA A 221 -1.21 13.24 -11.18
N LYS A 222 -1.26 14.11 -12.19
CA LYS A 222 -2.24 15.20 -12.23
C LYS A 222 -3.60 14.63 -12.60
N LYS A 223 -4.67 15.02 -11.90
CA LYS A 223 -6.05 14.67 -12.28
C LYS A 223 -6.34 15.16 -13.70
N TYR A 224 -6.97 14.30 -14.50
CA TYR A 224 -7.41 14.68 -15.85
C TYR A 224 -8.78 15.38 -15.79
N GLY A 225 -9.02 16.31 -16.72
CA GLY A 225 -10.29 17.03 -16.83
C GLY A 225 -10.51 18.13 -15.78
N PRO A 226 -11.50 19.02 -16.03
CA PRO A 226 -11.73 20.21 -15.22
C PRO A 226 -12.63 19.95 -14.00
N ASP A 227 -13.38 18.85 -13.98
CA ASP A 227 -14.36 18.60 -12.93
C ASP A 227 -13.69 18.38 -11.57
N PRO A 228 -14.37 18.71 -10.45
CA PRO A 228 -13.82 18.57 -9.11
C PRO A 228 -13.32 17.15 -8.77
N ALA A 229 -12.20 17.05 -8.05
CA ALA A 229 -11.56 15.78 -7.73
C ALA A 229 -12.40 14.81 -6.89
N ASN A 230 -13.39 15.33 -6.15
CA ASN A 230 -14.30 14.52 -5.31
C ASN A 230 -15.17 13.53 -6.10
N LEU A 231 -15.32 13.70 -7.41
CA LEU A 231 -16.07 12.78 -8.27
C LEU A 231 -15.29 11.47 -8.51
N ASP A 232 -13.96 11.53 -8.52
CA ASP A 232 -13.03 10.43 -8.78
C ASP A 232 -13.48 9.48 -9.92
N THR A 233 -13.83 10.06 -11.06
CA THR A 233 -14.32 9.32 -12.23
C THR A 233 -13.19 8.53 -12.91
N GLU A 234 -13.55 7.54 -13.74
CA GLU A 234 -12.55 6.83 -14.56
C GLU A 234 -11.80 7.78 -15.50
N GLU A 235 -12.49 8.77 -16.08
CA GLU A 235 -11.87 9.80 -16.91
C GLU A 235 -10.83 10.60 -16.12
N GLN A 236 -11.12 11.00 -14.88
CA GLN A 236 -10.20 11.76 -14.04
C GLN A 236 -8.90 11.02 -13.73
N LYS A 237 -8.93 9.68 -13.70
CA LYS A 237 -7.78 8.80 -13.41
C LYS A 237 -6.93 8.46 -14.61
N THR A 238 -7.26 8.95 -15.81
CA THR A 238 -6.53 8.67 -17.05
C THR A 238 -5.02 8.80 -16.89
N ASN A 239 -4.53 9.92 -16.34
CA ASN A 239 -3.10 10.13 -16.15
C ASN A 239 -2.50 9.20 -15.09
N LEU A 240 -3.24 8.87 -14.02
CA LEU A 240 -2.77 7.94 -12.99
C LEU A 240 -2.52 6.55 -13.59
N TYR A 241 -3.44 6.07 -14.42
CA TYR A 241 -3.33 4.74 -15.03
C TYR A 241 -2.29 4.68 -16.13
N ILE A 242 -2.14 5.75 -16.94
CA ILE A 242 -1.02 5.87 -17.87
C ILE A 242 0.31 5.83 -17.11
N ASN A 243 0.44 6.61 -16.05
CA ASN A 243 1.67 6.67 -15.25
C ASN A 243 1.98 5.32 -14.56
N ALA A 244 0.94 4.61 -14.10
CA ALA A 244 1.08 3.28 -13.51
C ALA A 244 1.56 2.23 -14.53
N ASP A 245 1.05 2.29 -15.77
CA ASP A 245 1.45 1.38 -16.84
C ASP A 245 2.95 1.49 -17.17
N TRP A 246 3.50 2.71 -17.17
CA TRP A 246 4.96 2.93 -17.27
C TRP A 246 5.71 2.26 -16.12
N GLY A 247 5.23 2.41 -14.89
CA GLY A 247 5.81 1.75 -13.71
C GLY A 247 5.85 0.23 -13.86
N LEU A 248 4.74 -0.38 -14.31
CA LEU A 248 4.66 -1.81 -14.59
C LEU A 248 5.64 -2.24 -15.69
N GLY A 249 5.67 -1.53 -16.82
CA GLY A 249 6.54 -1.84 -17.95
C GLY A 249 8.02 -1.81 -17.60
N VAL A 250 8.46 -0.84 -16.79
CA VAL A 250 9.87 -0.73 -16.38
C VAL A 250 10.27 -1.83 -15.39
N THR A 251 9.36 -2.32 -14.53
CA THR A 251 9.70 -3.42 -13.61
C THR A 251 9.99 -4.75 -14.28
N CYS A 252 9.51 -4.98 -15.51
CA CYS A 252 9.91 -6.15 -16.30
C CYS A 252 11.42 -6.16 -16.63
N LEU A 253 12.12 -5.02 -16.53
CA LEU A 253 13.56 -4.91 -16.77
C LEU A 253 14.40 -5.07 -15.50
N LEU A 254 13.77 -5.10 -14.32
CA LEU A 254 14.43 -5.18 -13.01
C LEU A 254 14.39 -6.59 -12.40
N ARG A 255 13.83 -7.57 -13.12
CA ARG A 255 13.72 -8.98 -12.71
C ARG A 255 14.63 -9.87 -13.54
#